data_AF-M6VK85-F1
#
_entry.id   AF-M6VK85-F1
#
_cell.length_a   1.000
_cell.length_b   1.000
_cell.length_c   1.000
_cell.angle_alpha   90.00
_cell.angle_beta   90.00
_cell.angle_gamma   90.00
#
_symmetry.space_group_name_H-M   'P 1'
#
loop_
_entity.id
_entity.type
_entity.pdbx_description
1 polymer ?
#
loop_
_entity_poly.entity_id
_entity_poly.type
_entity_poly.pdbx_seq_one_letter_code
_entity_poly.pdbx_strand_id
1 'polypeptide(L)'
;MIFVSFGCESKDTFETIQKGKNLEKVPIISMKDFFQLWVKNQRKLKFKTNVTALFKDSEYVYFGKNDISGYSWKSRFFKLSVDLLKKEFPNYESFFAEDLEQYYWDQMVSKEDRDLWVYEENQTRQKCGFEYFYFLSNQKVMLQVHWKIDSSCPKLSVFQGRIDKIHYDLNSGKISE
;
A
#
# COMPACT_ATOMS: atom_id res chain seq x y z
N MET A 1 33.40 14.54 41.67
CA MET A 1 32.79 14.97 40.39
C MET A 1 32.22 13.71 39.74
N ILE A 2 30.92 13.49 39.89
CA ILE A 2 30.25 12.30 39.33
C ILE A 2 29.95 12.63 37.87
N PHE A 3 30.66 11.99 36.96
CA PHE A 3 30.29 12.02 35.54
C PHE A 3 29.02 11.19 35.38
N VAL A 4 27.88 11.87 35.35
CA VAL A 4 26.63 11.27 34.87
C VAL A 4 26.80 11.10 33.37
N SER A 5 27.11 9.88 32.95
CA SER A 5 27.07 9.48 31.55
C SER A 5 25.65 9.67 31.05
N PHE A 6 25.39 10.78 30.33
CA PHE A 6 24.17 10.94 29.54
C PHE A 6 24.13 9.79 28.54
N GLY A 7 23.26 8.81 28.84
CA GLY A 7 22.95 7.73 27.92
C GLY A 7 22.51 8.35 26.60
N CYS A 8 23.29 8.10 25.56
CA CYS A 8 22.90 8.41 24.20
C CYS A 8 21.58 7.67 23.97
N GLU A 9 20.45 8.38 23.96
CA GLU A 9 19.19 7.83 23.46
C GLU A 9 19.48 7.33 22.05
N SER A 10 19.66 6.02 21.91
CA SER A 10 19.91 5.40 20.62
C SER A 10 18.68 5.67 19.76
N LYS A 11 18.72 6.72 18.94
CA LYS A 11 17.74 6.94 17.89
C LYS A 11 17.79 5.70 17.01
N ASP A 12 16.71 4.91 17.00
CA ASP A 12 16.64 3.72 16.18
C ASP A 12 16.88 4.11 14.71
N THR A 13 17.88 3.50 14.09
CA THR A 13 18.19 3.68 12.67
C THR A 13 17.82 2.43 11.90
N PHE A 14 17.69 2.56 10.57
CA PHE A 14 17.48 1.40 9.70
C PHE A 14 18.56 0.34 9.90
N GLU A 15 19.83 0.74 9.97
CA GLU A 15 20.98 -0.14 10.18
C GLU A 15 20.93 -0.82 11.55
N THR A 16 20.37 -0.15 12.56
CA THR A 16 20.23 -0.69 13.92
C THR A 16 19.21 -1.81 13.93
N ILE A 17 18.03 -1.59 13.36
CA ILE A 17 16.98 -2.62 13.25
C ILE A 17 17.43 -3.78 12.36
N GLN A 18 18.10 -3.50 11.23
CA GLN A 18 18.65 -4.53 10.35
C GLN A 18 19.65 -5.46 11.05
N LYS A 19 20.37 -4.95 12.06
CA LYS A 19 21.30 -5.73 12.89
C LYS A 19 20.60 -6.46 14.05
N GLY A 20 19.28 -6.43 14.13
CA GLY A 20 18.50 -7.09 15.19
C GLY A 20 18.62 -6.39 16.56
N LYS A 21 18.90 -5.09 16.60
CA LYS A 21 19.03 -4.32 17.85
C LYS A 21 17.79 -3.46 18.11
N ASN A 22 17.50 -3.21 19.38
CA ASN A 22 16.38 -2.36 19.86
C ASN A 22 14.98 -2.83 19.37
N LEU A 23 14.82 -4.12 19.13
CA LEU A 23 13.61 -4.72 18.57
C LEU A 23 12.41 -4.65 19.53
N GLU A 24 12.68 -4.57 20.83
CA GLU A 24 11.70 -4.46 21.90
C GLU A 24 10.92 -3.14 21.84
N LYS A 25 11.54 -2.07 21.33
CA LYS A 25 10.93 -0.73 21.21
C LYS A 25 10.10 -0.56 19.93
N VAL A 26 10.26 -1.46 18.95
CA VAL A 26 9.54 -1.39 17.67
C VAL A 26 8.06 -1.75 17.91
N PRO A 27 7.11 -0.84 17.60
CA PRO A 27 5.69 -1.06 17.89
C PRO A 27 5.09 -2.14 16.99
N ILE A 28 4.20 -2.94 17.56
CA ILE A 28 3.36 -3.88 16.80
C ILE A 28 2.21 -3.08 16.15
N ILE A 29 1.89 -3.38 14.88
CA ILE A 29 0.73 -2.81 14.18
C ILE A 29 -0.27 -3.90 13.79
N SER A 30 -1.48 -3.50 13.41
CA SER A 30 -2.50 -4.45 12.92
C SER A 30 -2.22 -4.87 11.47
N MET A 31 -2.77 -6.02 11.05
CA MET A 31 -2.70 -6.44 9.64
C MET A 31 -3.36 -5.43 8.70
N LYS A 32 -4.46 -4.83 9.14
CA LYS A 32 -5.15 -3.77 8.38
C LYS A 32 -4.23 -2.59 8.11
N ASP A 33 -3.55 -2.10 9.14
CA ASP A 33 -2.64 -0.96 8.99
C ASP A 33 -1.42 -1.32 8.13
N PHE A 34 -0.87 -2.52 8.33
CA PHE A 34 0.21 -3.05 7.49
C PHE A 34 -0.19 -3.08 6.02
N PHE A 35 -1.36 -3.65 5.70
CA PHE A 35 -1.85 -3.74 4.34
C PHE A 35 -2.03 -2.36 3.68
N GLN A 36 -2.59 -1.39 4.40
CA GLN A 36 -2.74 0.00 3.90
C GLN A 36 -1.41 0.72 3.65
N LEU A 37 -0.34 0.33 4.35
CA LEU A 37 1.00 0.80 4.05
C LEU A 37 1.58 0.06 2.84
N TRP A 38 1.37 -1.26 2.75
CA TRP A 38 1.95 -2.11 1.72
C TRP A 38 1.42 -1.84 0.32
N VAL A 39 0.11 -1.58 0.16
CA VAL A 39 -0.50 -1.26 -1.15
C VAL A 39 0.08 0.00 -1.80
N LYS A 40 0.83 0.82 -1.05
CA LYS A 40 1.50 2.02 -1.55
C LYS A 40 2.92 1.74 -2.03
N ASN A 41 3.42 0.53 -1.84
CA ASN A 41 4.74 0.16 -2.33
C ASN A 41 4.76 0.19 -3.86
N GLN A 42 5.79 0.82 -4.43
CA GLN A 42 6.00 0.91 -5.87
C GLN A 42 7.12 -0.02 -6.32
N ARG A 43 6.98 -0.68 -7.47
CA ARG A 43 8.02 -1.58 -8.00
C ARG A 43 9.29 -0.81 -8.39
N LYS A 44 9.13 0.35 -9.02
CA LYS A 44 10.22 1.26 -9.39
C LYS A 44 10.15 2.53 -8.56
N LEU A 45 11.12 2.69 -7.67
CA LEU A 45 11.19 3.83 -6.77
C LEU A 45 11.80 5.05 -7.46
N LYS A 46 11.13 6.21 -7.38
CA LYS A 46 11.79 7.52 -7.59
C LYS A 46 12.56 7.95 -6.33
N PHE A 47 12.09 7.55 -5.15
CA PHE A 47 12.72 7.79 -3.84
C PHE A 47 12.50 6.56 -2.93
N LYS A 48 13.32 6.35 -1.89
CA LYS A 48 13.20 5.19 -0.96
C LYS A 48 12.00 5.30 0.01
N THR A 49 10.78 5.43 -0.49
CA THR A 49 9.56 5.62 0.33
C THR A 49 8.82 4.33 0.68
N ASN A 50 9.16 3.20 0.03
CA ASN A 50 8.50 1.93 0.29
C ASN A 50 8.71 1.43 1.72
N VAL A 51 7.71 0.71 2.21
CA VAL A 51 7.87 -0.21 3.33
C VAL A 51 8.79 -1.34 2.92
N THR A 52 9.82 -1.60 3.72
CA THR A 52 10.80 -2.66 3.48
C THR A 52 10.95 -3.50 4.74
N ALA A 53 11.03 -4.83 4.58
CA ALA A 53 11.44 -5.71 5.67
C ALA A 53 12.93 -5.47 5.99
N LEU A 54 13.23 -5.24 7.26
CA LEU A 54 14.57 -4.93 7.76
C LEU A 54 15.21 -6.10 8.50
N PHE A 55 14.40 -6.81 9.28
CA PHE A 55 14.86 -7.92 10.10
C PHE A 55 13.70 -8.89 10.33
N LYS A 56 14.02 -10.16 10.58
CA LYS A 56 13.03 -11.21 10.87
C LYS A 56 13.62 -12.16 11.89
N ASP A 57 12.86 -12.44 12.93
CA ASP A 57 13.13 -13.53 13.88
C ASP A 57 12.01 -14.59 13.80
N SER A 58 11.92 -15.44 14.82
CA SER A 58 10.91 -16.50 14.89
C SER A 58 9.49 -15.98 15.08
N GLU A 59 9.32 -14.82 15.73
CA GLU A 59 8.02 -14.29 16.14
C GLU A 59 7.54 -13.16 15.24
N TYR A 60 8.45 -12.28 14.81
CA TYR A 60 8.12 -11.04 14.12
C TYR A 60 8.94 -10.79 12.85
N VAL A 61 8.31 -10.08 11.92
CA VAL A 61 8.98 -9.37 10.84
C VAL A 61 8.98 -7.88 11.19
N TYR A 62 10.16 -7.27 11.11
CA TYR A 62 10.39 -5.86 11.41
C TYR A 62 10.52 -5.08 10.12
N PHE A 63 9.79 -4.00 10.02
CA PHE A 63 9.69 -3.17 8.82
C PHE A 63 10.15 -1.75 9.10
N GLY A 64 10.63 -1.09 8.06
CA GLY A 64 10.90 0.34 8.07
C GLY A 64 10.32 1.01 6.83
N LYS A 65 9.94 2.28 6.99
CA LYS A 65 9.60 3.19 5.90
C LYS A 65 10.43 4.47 6.01
N ASN A 66 10.88 5.06 4.90
CA ASN A 66 11.34 6.46 4.95
C ASN A 66 10.16 7.35 4.59
N ASP A 67 10.04 8.50 5.26
CA ASP A 67 8.89 9.40 5.27
C ASP A 67 7.94 9.27 4.08
N ILE A 68 6.76 8.69 4.36
CA ILE A 68 5.61 8.76 3.47
C ILE A 68 4.94 10.09 3.81
N SER A 69 5.11 11.09 2.94
CA SER A 69 4.39 12.36 3.07
C SER A 69 2.88 12.11 3.16
N GLY A 70 2.23 12.72 4.15
CA GLY A 70 0.76 12.74 4.26
C GLY A 70 0.10 11.81 5.27
N TYR A 71 0.83 11.00 6.05
CA TYR A 71 0.24 10.21 7.14
C TYR A 71 0.94 10.38 8.49
N SER A 72 0.14 10.57 9.54
CA SER A 72 0.52 10.79 10.94
C SER A 72 0.98 9.53 11.70
N TRP A 73 1.49 8.52 11.00
CA TRP A 73 2.00 7.32 11.67
C TRP A 73 3.26 7.67 12.46
N LYS A 74 3.11 7.71 13.80
CA LYS A 74 4.10 8.19 14.77
C LYS A 74 5.46 7.48 14.72
N SER A 75 5.56 6.30 14.10
CA SER A 75 6.80 5.52 14.06
C SER A 75 7.26 5.20 12.63
N ARG A 76 8.56 5.37 12.40
CA ARG A 76 9.29 4.99 11.19
C ARG A 76 9.47 3.47 11.05
N PHE A 77 9.39 2.77 12.18
CA PHE A 77 9.54 1.32 12.29
C PHE A 77 8.32 0.68 12.92
N PHE A 78 8.01 -0.54 12.50
CA PHE A 78 6.92 -1.33 13.07
C PHE A 78 7.21 -2.80 12.87
N LYS A 79 6.52 -3.66 13.61
CA LYS A 79 6.64 -5.11 13.49
C LYS A 79 5.29 -5.80 13.42
N LEU A 80 5.29 -6.97 12.81
CA LEU A 80 4.09 -7.79 12.61
C LEU A 80 4.42 -9.26 12.87
N SER A 81 3.47 -9.99 13.46
CA SER A 81 3.66 -11.42 13.73
C SER A 81 3.89 -12.19 12.43
N VAL A 82 4.89 -13.09 12.44
CA VAL A 82 5.19 -13.98 11.30
C VAL A 82 3.98 -14.85 10.96
N ASP A 83 3.29 -15.38 11.96
CA ASP A 83 2.14 -16.26 11.76
C ASP A 83 0.92 -15.51 11.21
N LEU A 84 0.68 -14.30 11.72
CA LEU A 84 -0.39 -13.44 11.20
C LEU A 84 -0.14 -13.09 9.73
N LEU A 85 1.09 -12.72 9.38
CA LEU A 85 1.48 -12.37 8.02
C LEU A 85 1.33 -13.54 7.06
N LYS A 86 1.81 -14.74 7.44
CA LYS A 86 1.62 -15.96 6.65
C LYS A 86 0.14 -16.33 6.47
N LYS A 87 -0.67 -16.14 7.50
CA LYS A 87 -2.09 -16.52 7.49
C LYS A 87 -2.94 -15.57 6.65
N GLU A 88 -2.72 -14.26 6.75
CA GLU A 88 -3.62 -13.26 6.17
C GLU A 88 -3.10 -12.65 4.88
N PHE A 89 -1.78 -12.47 4.75
CA PHE A 89 -1.14 -11.84 3.60
C PHE A 89 0.10 -12.64 3.13
N PRO A 90 -0.08 -13.91 2.71
CA PRO A 90 1.03 -14.70 2.17
C PRO A 90 1.59 -14.04 0.90
N ASN A 91 2.87 -14.28 0.60
CA ASN A 91 3.57 -13.81 -0.59
C ASN A 91 3.49 -12.28 -0.83
N TYR A 92 3.24 -11.49 0.21
CA TYR A 92 3.10 -10.04 0.14
C TYR A 92 4.28 -9.36 -0.55
N GLU A 93 5.49 -9.93 -0.47
CA GLU A 93 6.70 -9.42 -1.12
C GLU A 93 6.59 -9.35 -2.64
N SER A 94 5.77 -10.21 -3.24
CA SER A 94 5.53 -10.25 -4.69
C SER A 94 4.35 -9.39 -5.13
N PHE A 95 3.51 -8.95 -4.18
CA PHE A 95 2.30 -8.19 -4.47
C PHE A 95 2.58 -6.69 -4.57
N PHE A 96 2.15 -6.09 -5.69
CA PHE A 96 2.14 -4.65 -5.91
C PHE A 96 0.75 -4.22 -6.40
N ALA A 97 0.16 -3.21 -5.75
CA ALA A 97 -1.16 -2.71 -6.14
C ALA A 97 -1.18 -2.16 -7.58
N GLU A 98 -0.05 -1.62 -8.03
CA GLU A 98 0.20 -1.17 -9.41
C GLU A 98 -0.19 -2.24 -10.45
N ASP A 99 0.05 -3.53 -10.16
CA ASP A 99 -0.27 -4.62 -11.08
C ASP A 99 -1.81 -4.76 -11.27
N LEU A 100 -2.60 -4.47 -10.23
CA LEU A 100 -4.08 -4.47 -10.31
C LEU A 100 -4.61 -3.21 -11.00
N GLU A 101 -4.02 -2.05 -10.71
CA GLU A 101 -4.36 -0.80 -11.38
C GLU A 101 -4.09 -0.90 -12.88
N GLN A 102 -2.96 -1.49 -13.27
CA GLN A 102 -2.64 -1.72 -14.68
C GLN A 102 -3.63 -2.70 -15.31
N TYR A 103 -3.92 -3.83 -14.66
CA TYR A 103 -4.89 -4.80 -15.16
C TYR A 103 -6.27 -4.16 -15.40
N TYR A 104 -6.73 -3.31 -14.47
CA TYR A 104 -7.99 -2.58 -14.60
C TYR A 104 -8.05 -1.79 -15.91
N TRP A 105 -7.05 -0.95 -16.16
CA TRP A 105 -7.02 -0.14 -17.36
C TRP A 105 -6.83 -0.98 -18.62
N ASP A 106 -6.01 -2.02 -18.57
CA ASP A 106 -5.68 -2.81 -19.76
C ASP A 106 -6.82 -3.74 -20.19
N GLN A 107 -7.55 -4.32 -19.24
CA GLN A 107 -8.52 -5.39 -19.48
C GLN A 107 -9.98 -5.00 -19.21
N MET A 108 -10.27 -4.16 -18.21
CA MET A 108 -11.65 -3.86 -17.81
C MET A 108 -12.21 -2.58 -18.42
N VAL A 109 -11.34 -1.64 -18.79
CA VAL A 109 -11.76 -0.39 -19.43
C VAL A 109 -11.59 -0.52 -20.94
N SER A 110 -12.68 -0.30 -21.68
CA SER A 110 -12.65 -0.31 -23.14
C SER A 110 -11.63 0.72 -23.64
N LYS A 111 -11.14 0.55 -24.87
CA LYS A 111 -10.19 1.49 -25.44
C LYS A 111 -10.84 2.87 -25.60
N GLU A 112 -12.09 2.90 -26.02
CA GLU A 112 -12.89 4.10 -26.21
C GLU A 112 -13.05 4.88 -24.89
N ASP A 113 -13.39 4.19 -23.80
CA ASP A 113 -13.53 4.78 -22.47
C ASP A 113 -12.18 5.27 -21.92
N ARG A 114 -11.09 4.51 -22.16
CA ARG A 114 -9.73 4.92 -21.82
C ARG A 114 -9.34 6.21 -22.51
N ASP A 115 -9.52 6.27 -23.82
CA ASP A 115 -9.18 7.44 -24.62
C ASP A 115 -9.99 8.65 -24.15
N LEU A 116 -11.28 8.45 -23.88
CA LEU A 116 -12.16 9.48 -23.32
C LEU A 116 -11.62 10.04 -22.00
N TRP A 117 -11.15 9.19 -21.08
CA TRP A 117 -10.50 9.65 -19.84
C TRP A 117 -9.16 10.36 -20.09
N VAL A 118 -8.31 9.80 -20.97
CA VAL A 118 -6.95 10.31 -21.25
C VAL A 118 -6.97 11.67 -21.93
N TYR A 119 -7.97 11.97 -22.76
CA TYR A 119 -8.09 13.25 -23.47
C TYR A 119 -8.96 14.29 -22.74
N GLU A 120 -9.60 13.93 -21.62
CA GLU A 120 -10.42 14.86 -20.84
C GLU A 120 -9.57 15.95 -20.16
N GLU A 121 -10.12 17.15 -19.94
CA GLU A 121 -9.38 18.24 -19.31
C GLU A 121 -8.98 17.90 -17.87
N ASN A 122 -7.78 18.32 -17.45
CA ASN A 122 -7.29 18.06 -16.08
C ASN A 122 -8.26 18.62 -15.01
N GLN A 123 -8.87 19.78 -15.26
CA GLN A 123 -9.85 20.37 -14.36
C GLN A 123 -11.10 19.49 -14.19
N THR A 124 -11.58 18.87 -15.27
CA THR A 124 -12.69 17.91 -15.23
C THR A 124 -12.28 16.67 -14.45
N ARG A 125 -11.09 16.11 -14.70
CA ARG A 125 -10.58 14.93 -13.98
C ARG A 125 -10.38 15.15 -12.48
N GLN A 126 -10.06 16.38 -12.08
CA GLN A 126 -9.94 16.76 -10.68
C GLN A 126 -11.30 16.86 -9.96
N LYS A 127 -12.36 17.22 -10.70
CA LYS A 127 -13.72 17.31 -10.16
C LYS A 127 -14.43 15.96 -10.19
N CYS A 128 -14.31 15.25 -11.31
CA CYS A 128 -14.93 13.98 -11.58
C CYS A 128 -13.86 12.98 -11.96
N GLY A 129 -13.67 11.99 -11.12
CA GLY A 129 -12.63 10.99 -11.31
C GLY A 129 -13.00 9.69 -10.67
N PHE A 130 -12.00 8.88 -10.39
CA PHE A 130 -12.17 7.62 -9.71
C PHE A 130 -11.30 7.56 -8.46
N GLU A 131 -11.70 6.70 -7.54
CA GLU A 131 -10.90 6.35 -6.37
C GLU A 131 -10.68 4.84 -6.31
N TYR A 132 -9.46 4.46 -5.93
CA TYR A 132 -9.11 3.08 -5.66
C TYR A 132 -9.28 2.77 -4.18
N PHE A 133 -9.99 1.67 -3.91
CA PHE A 133 -10.13 1.10 -2.59
C PHE A 133 -9.55 -0.30 -2.57
N TYR A 134 -8.68 -0.56 -1.59
CA TYR A 134 -8.01 -1.84 -1.43
C TYR A 134 -8.50 -2.55 -0.17
N PHE A 135 -8.85 -3.82 -0.32
CA PHE A 135 -9.27 -4.67 0.78
C PHE A 135 -8.48 -5.98 0.79
N LEU A 136 -8.14 -6.48 1.97
CA LEU A 136 -7.52 -7.78 2.18
C LEU A 136 -8.50 -8.67 2.95
N SER A 137 -8.84 -9.84 2.38
CA SER A 137 -9.68 -10.83 3.05
C SER A 137 -9.43 -12.21 2.45
N ASN A 138 -9.40 -13.26 3.29
CA ASN A 138 -9.25 -14.65 2.86
C ASN A 138 -8.08 -14.88 1.89
N GLN A 139 -6.92 -14.25 2.17
CA GLN A 139 -5.71 -14.31 1.33
C GLN A 139 -5.95 -13.82 -0.11
N LYS A 140 -6.93 -12.94 -0.29
CA LYS A 140 -7.21 -12.24 -1.55
C LYS A 140 -7.17 -10.75 -1.33
N VAL A 141 -6.61 -10.05 -2.31
CA VAL A 141 -6.67 -8.59 -2.39
C VAL A 141 -7.76 -8.20 -3.37
N MET A 142 -8.69 -7.37 -2.92
CA MET A 142 -9.70 -6.76 -3.79
C MET A 142 -9.29 -5.32 -4.08
N LEU A 143 -9.19 -4.97 -5.36
CA LEU A 143 -9.23 -3.60 -5.83
C LEU A 143 -10.67 -3.27 -6.21
N GLN A 144 -11.19 -2.17 -5.68
CA GLN A 144 -12.46 -1.58 -6.10
C GLN A 144 -12.20 -0.20 -6.68
N VAL A 145 -12.69 0.05 -7.89
CA VAL A 145 -12.60 1.34 -8.58
C VAL A 145 -13.97 1.99 -8.54
N HIS A 146 -14.08 3.14 -7.88
CA HIS A 146 -15.34 3.87 -7.76
C HIS A 146 -15.28 5.17 -8.54
N TRP A 147 -16.11 5.30 -9.57
CA TRP A 147 -16.21 6.51 -10.37
C TRP A 147 -17.18 7.51 -9.76
N LYS A 148 -16.65 8.67 -9.37
CA LYS A 148 -17.39 9.82 -8.83
C LYS A 148 -17.68 10.80 -9.96
N ILE A 149 -18.62 10.45 -10.82
CA ILE A 149 -19.10 11.32 -11.90
C ILE A 149 -20.48 11.87 -11.53
N ASP A 150 -20.65 13.17 -11.70
CA ASP A 150 -21.93 13.85 -11.56
C ASP A 150 -22.29 14.65 -12.83
N SER A 151 -23.39 15.40 -12.78
CA SER A 151 -23.90 16.18 -13.91
C SER A 151 -22.94 17.28 -14.40
N SER A 152 -21.91 17.64 -13.64
CA SER A 152 -20.91 18.64 -14.07
C SER A 152 -19.92 18.09 -15.11
N CYS A 153 -19.89 16.77 -15.32
CA CYS A 153 -18.96 16.10 -16.22
C CYS A 153 -19.68 15.25 -17.28
N PRO A 154 -20.49 15.88 -18.17
CA PRO A 154 -21.35 15.15 -19.09
C PRO A 154 -20.60 14.26 -20.07
N LYS A 155 -19.36 14.64 -20.43
CA LYS A 155 -18.47 13.83 -21.28
C LYS A 155 -18.08 12.50 -20.64
N LEU A 156 -18.01 12.43 -19.31
CA LEU A 156 -17.65 11.24 -18.54
C LEU A 156 -18.86 10.43 -18.06
N SER A 157 -20.06 10.75 -18.55
CA SER A 157 -21.32 10.12 -18.09
C SER A 157 -21.35 8.59 -18.23
N VAL A 158 -20.58 8.02 -19.14
CA VAL A 158 -20.39 6.55 -19.28
C VAL A 158 -19.87 5.89 -18.00
N PHE A 159 -19.16 6.63 -17.15
CA PHE A 159 -18.64 6.14 -15.88
C PHE A 159 -19.56 6.45 -14.69
N GLN A 160 -20.72 7.08 -14.90
CA GLN A 160 -21.60 7.49 -13.80
C GLN A 160 -22.11 6.29 -13.00
N GLY A 161 -21.82 6.28 -11.69
CA GLY A 161 -22.22 5.21 -10.78
C GLY A 161 -21.47 3.88 -11.00
N ARG A 162 -20.43 3.87 -11.85
CA ARG A 162 -19.66 2.67 -12.14
C ARG A 162 -18.79 2.28 -10.94
N ILE A 163 -18.91 1.02 -10.54
CA ILE A 163 -18.11 0.41 -9.48
C ILE A 163 -17.58 -0.91 -10.05
N ASP A 164 -16.28 -0.93 -10.37
CA ASP A 164 -15.61 -2.14 -10.83
C ASP A 164 -14.86 -2.80 -9.67
N LYS A 165 -14.73 -4.13 -9.73
CA LYS A 165 -14.00 -4.91 -8.73
C LYS A 165 -13.07 -5.89 -9.41
N ILE A 166 -11.87 -6.02 -8.86
CA ILE A 166 -10.86 -6.98 -9.28
C ILE A 166 -10.40 -7.72 -8.03
N HIS A 167 -10.26 -9.04 -8.13
CA HIS A 167 -9.75 -9.89 -7.08
C HIS A 167 -8.40 -10.48 -7.49
N TYR A 168 -7.44 -10.42 -6.59
CA TYR A 168 -6.11 -11.03 -6.73
C TYR A 168 -5.93 -12.10 -5.66
N ASP A 169 -5.63 -13.32 -6.08
CA ASP A 169 -5.35 -14.43 -5.19
C ASP A 169 -3.85 -14.49 -4.88
N LEU A 170 -3.50 -14.31 -3.61
CA LEU A 170 -2.11 -14.19 -3.16
C LEU A 170 -1.31 -15.50 -3.28
N ASN A 171 -1.98 -16.65 -3.34
CA ASN A 171 -1.31 -17.95 -3.43
C ASN A 171 -1.02 -18.33 -4.88
N SER A 172 -1.99 -18.09 -5.76
CA SER A 172 -1.85 -18.41 -7.19
C SER A 172 -1.21 -17.29 -8.00
N GLY A 173 -1.19 -16.07 -7.48
CA GLY A 173 -0.76 -14.87 -8.20
C GLY A 173 -1.68 -14.49 -9.37
N LYS A 174 -2.91 -15.02 -9.38
CA LYS A 174 -3.86 -14.82 -10.48
C LYS A 174 -4.87 -13.72 -10.15
N ILE A 175 -5.24 -12.99 -11.19
CA ILE A 175 -6.32 -12.02 -11.16
C ILE A 175 -7.61 -12.69 -11.65
N SER A 176 -8.72 -12.39 -10.99
CA SER A 176 -10.08 -12.77 -11.36
C SER A 176 -11.02 -11.58 -11.16
N GLU A 177 -12.03 -11.46 -12.01
CA GLU A 177 -13.13 -10.49 -11.86
C GLU A 177 -14.11 -10.95 -10.78
#